data_AF-A0A4R9Q267-F1
#
_entry.id   AF-A0A4R9Q267-F1
#
_cell.length_a   1.000
_cell.length_b   1.000
_cell.length_c   1.000
_cell.angle_alpha   90.00
_cell.angle_beta   90.00
_cell.angle_gamma   90.00
#
_symmetry.space_group_name_H-M   'P 1'
#
loop_
_entity.id
_entity.type
_entity.pdbx_description
1 polymer ?
#
loop_
_entity_poly.entity_id
_entity_poly.type
_entity_poly.pdbx_seq_one_letter_code
_entity_poly.pdbx_strand_id
1 'polypeptide(L)' 'MAMSTRTRSRTESAKAASRQRSVQRKVDAIDRAKPKAKQEGAMQAGARKYPVPPFPKQHHPKPGE' A
#
# COMPACT_ATOMS: atom_id res chain seq x y z
N MET A 1 45.90 -0.15 20.16
CA MET A 1 45.16 0.83 19.32
C MET A 1 43.67 0.48 19.11
N ALA A 2 42.96 -0.14 20.06
CA ALA A 2 41.56 -0.58 19.86
C ALA A 2 40.48 0.36 20.42
N MET A 3 40.85 1.35 21.25
CA MET A 3 39.87 2.23 21.91
C MET A 3 39.41 3.42 21.05
N SER A 4 40.25 3.87 20.12
CA SER A 4 40.01 5.06 19.26
C SER A 4 39.01 4.81 18.12
N THR A 5 38.82 3.56 17.68
CA THR A 5 37.86 3.22 16.63
C THR A 5 36.43 3.10 17.15
N ARG A 6 36.26 2.67 18.42
CA ARG A 6 34.96 2.58 19.10
C ARG A 6 34.34 3.96 19.33
N THR A 7 35.13 4.94 19.75
CA THR A 7 34.64 6.32 19.97
C THR A 7 34.20 6.97 18.66
N ARG A 8 34.99 6.80 17.58
CA ARG A 8 34.63 7.25 16.22
C ARG A 8 33.34 6.62 15.70
N SER A 9 33.14 5.31 15.89
CA SER A 9 31.88 4.64 15.51
C SER A 9 30.68 5.21 16.27
N ARG A 10 30.82 5.47 17.58
CA ARG A 10 29.75 6.07 18.40
C ARG A 10 29.40 7.50 17.94
N THR A 11 30.38 8.30 17.54
CA THR A 11 30.14 9.66 17.03
C THR A 11 29.45 9.65 15.67
N GLU A 12 29.84 8.77 14.76
CA GLU A 12 29.17 8.64 13.45
C GLU A 12 27.72 8.17 13.60
N SER A 13 27.46 7.18 14.47
CA SER A 13 26.11 6.73 14.79
C SER A 13 25.25 7.85 15.40
N ALA A 14 25.82 8.65 16.32
CA ALA A 14 25.12 9.80 16.90
C ALA A 14 24.76 10.87 15.86
N LYS A 15 25.68 11.13 14.92
CA LYS A 15 25.50 12.06 13.80
C LYS A 15 24.41 11.57 12.83
N ALA A 16 24.44 10.30 12.46
CA ALA A 16 23.42 9.66 11.63
C ALA A 16 22.04 9.74 12.30
N ALA A 17 21.96 9.39 13.58
CA ALA A 17 20.71 9.44 14.33
C ALA A 17 20.15 10.88 14.43
N SER A 18 21.01 11.88 14.60
CA SER A 18 20.59 13.30 14.60
C SER A 18 20.00 13.72 13.26
N ARG A 19 20.64 13.34 12.15
CA ARG A 19 20.15 13.60 10.79
C ARG A 19 18.81 12.91 10.54
N GLN A 20 18.68 11.64 10.90
CA GLN A 20 17.45 10.88 10.73
C GLN A 20 16.28 11.48 11.54
N ARG A 21 16.52 11.89 12.79
CA ARG A 21 15.49 12.59 13.59
C ARG A 21 15.05 13.90 12.95
N SER A 22 15.95 14.64 12.30
CA SER A 22 15.59 15.86 11.56
C SER A 22 14.68 15.56 10.37
N VAL A 23 14.99 14.50 9.61
CA VAL A 23 14.14 14.04 8.49
C VAL A 23 12.77 13.59 9.00
N GLN A 24 12.72 12.78 10.05
CA GLN A 24 11.46 12.29 10.61
C GLN A 24 10.55 13.45 11.03
N ARG A 25 11.07 14.45 11.75
CA ARG A 25 10.29 15.63 12.15
C ARG A 25 9.69 16.39 10.96
N LYS A 26 10.39 16.45 9.83
CA LYS A 26 9.87 17.08 8.61
C LYS A 26 8.75 16.26 7.99
N VAL A 27 8.91 14.93 7.91
CA VAL A 27 7.88 14.01 7.40
C VAL A 27 6.63 14.09 8.28
N ASP A 28 6.80 14.01 9.60
CA ASP A 28 5.69 14.09 10.56
C ASP A 28 4.91 15.42 10.44
N ALA A 29 5.62 16.54 10.23
CA ALA A 29 5.00 17.84 10.03
C ALA A 29 4.19 17.89 8.73
N ILE A 30 4.75 17.34 7.64
CA ILE A 30 4.07 17.23 6.35
C ILE A 30 2.82 16.34 6.47
N ASP A 31 2.95 15.17 7.09
CA ASP A 31 1.84 14.22 7.23
C ASP A 31 0.74 14.77 8.13
N ARG A 32 1.07 15.53 9.18
CA ARG A 32 0.09 16.24 10.01
C ARG A 32 -0.64 17.34 9.23
N ALA A 33 0.05 18.01 8.31
CA ALA A 33 -0.54 19.06 7.48
C ALA A 33 -1.42 18.51 6.34
N LYS A 34 -1.26 17.24 5.96
CA LYS A 34 -2.09 16.63 4.91
C LYS A 34 -3.53 16.46 5.40
N PRO A 35 -4.52 16.79 4.54
CA PRO A 35 -5.90 16.43 4.83
C PRO A 35 -6.04 14.92 4.92
N LYS A 36 -6.88 14.43 5.85
CA LYS A 36 -7.18 13.00 5.93
C LYS A 36 -7.73 12.54 4.58
N ALA A 37 -7.12 11.49 4.01
CA ALA A 37 -7.66 10.85 2.83
C ALA A 37 -9.10 10.45 3.11
N LYS A 38 -10.02 10.82 2.20
CA LYS A 38 -11.38 10.28 2.24
C LYS A 38 -11.21 8.77 2.12
N GLN A 39 -11.69 8.05 3.14
CA GLN A 39 -11.83 6.61 3.04
C GLN A 39 -12.94 6.40 2.01
N GLU A 40 -12.56 6.28 0.73
CA GLU A 40 -13.43 5.64 -0.25
C GLU A 40 -13.62 4.23 0.32
N GLY A 41 -14.81 3.96 0.85
CA GLY A 41 -15.11 2.71 1.53
C GLY A 41 -14.62 1.53 0.69
N ALA A 42 -14.16 0.45 1.34
CA ALA A 42 -13.68 -0.74 0.65
C ALA A 42 -14.62 -1.05 -0.51
N MET A 43 -14.11 -0.96 -1.74
CA MET A 43 -14.92 -1.15 -2.93
C MET A 43 -15.54 -2.54 -2.84
N GLN A 44 -16.82 -2.62 -2.47
CA GLN A 44 -17.58 -3.84 -2.54
C GLN A 44 -17.87 -4.07 -4.03
N ALA A 45 -16.89 -4.66 -4.71
CA ALA A 45 -17.18 -5.47 -5.88
C ALA A 45 -17.97 -6.68 -5.38
N GLY A 46 -19.26 -6.49 -5.09
CA GLY A 46 -20.19 -7.59 -4.87
C GLY A 46 -20.04 -8.60 -6.01
N ALA A 47 -20.48 -9.85 -5.78
CA ALA A 47 -20.47 -10.87 -6.83
C ALA A 47 -20.99 -10.23 -8.12
N ARG A 48 -20.12 -10.15 -9.13
CA ARG A 48 -20.51 -9.74 -10.49
C ARG A 48 -21.88 -10.34 -10.77
N LYS A 49 -22.86 -9.58 -11.26
CA LYS A 49 -24.21 -10.09 -11.58
C LYS A 49 -24.08 -11.36 -12.41
N TYR A 50 -24.08 -12.49 -11.73
CA TYR A 50 -23.90 -13.83 -12.26
C TYR A 50 -25.03 -14.65 -11.68
N PRO A 51 -25.75 -15.40 -12.52
CA PRO A 51 -25.53 -15.50 -13.96
C PRO A 51 -25.98 -14.25 -14.74
N VAL A 52 -25.24 -13.92 -15.81
CA VAL A 52 -25.73 -13.11 -16.96
C VAL A 52 -27.03 -13.78 -17.46
N PRO A 53 -28.00 -13.04 -18.03
CA PRO A 53 -29.21 -13.65 -18.58
C PRO A 53 -28.88 -14.91 -19.37
N PRO A 54 -29.62 -16.02 -19.17
CA PRO A 54 -29.34 -17.26 -19.87
C PRO A 54 -29.29 -16.99 -21.37
N PHE A 55 -28.44 -17.71 -22.09
CA PHE A 55 -28.39 -17.64 -23.55
C PHE A 55 -29.83 -17.74 -24.12
N PRO A 56 -30.15 -17.00 -25.19
CA PRO A 56 -31.44 -17.15 -25.87
C PRO A 56 -31.70 -18.63 -26.17
N LYS A 57 -32.97 -19.06 -26.08
CA LYS A 57 -33.36 -20.44 -26.37
C LYS A 57 -32.83 -20.84 -27.77
N GLN A 58 -31.83 -21.71 -27.81
CA GLN A 58 -31.34 -22.29 -29.06
C GLN A 58 -32.16 -23.54 -29.38
N HIS A 59 -33.06 -23.44 -30.36
CA HIS A 59 -33.73 -24.60 -30.93
C HIS A 59 -32.81 -25.26 -31.95
N HIS A 60 -31.97 -26.20 -31.51
CA HIS A 60 -31.27 -27.08 -32.44
C HIS A 60 -32.25 -28.18 -32.90
N PRO A 61 -32.28 -28.50 -34.20
CA PRO A 61 -33.05 -29.66 -34.67
C PRO A 61 -32.55 -30.92 -33.97
N LYS A 62 -33.46 -31.86 -33.72
CA LYS A 62 -33.06 -33.17 -33.21
C LYS A 62 -32.16 -33.82 -34.27
N PRO A 63 -31.01 -34.39 -33.90
CA PRO A 63 -30.23 -35.17 -34.84
C PRO A 63 -31.07 -36.36 -35.33
N GLY A 64 -31.21 -36.52 -36.64
CA GLY A 64 -31.85 -37.68 -37.26
C GLY A 64 -33.28 -37.51 -37.78
N GLU A 65 -33.74 -36.29 -38.06
CA GLU A 65 -34.80 -36.04 -39.05
C GLU A 65 -34.20 -35.78 -40.44
#